data_AF-A0A0C6FLC0-F1
#
_entry.id   AF-A0A0C6FLC0-F1
#
_cell.length_a   1.000
_cell.length_b   1.000
_cell.length_c   1.000
_cell.angle_alpha   90.00
_cell.angle_beta   90.00
_cell.angle_gamma   90.00
#
_symmetry.space_group_name_H-M   'P 1'
#
loop_
_entity.id
_entity.type
_entity.pdbx_description
1 polymer ?
#
loop_
_entity_poly.entity_id
_entity_poly.type
_entity_poly.pdbx_seq_one_letter_code
_entity_poly.pdbx_strand_id
1 'polypeptide(L)'
;MGDEALTEEQAAERLAHYLLKEAYHDLAAVLLSANAKAAETLFYAVEKRTADALRAIVADRTEGTASTRIARTVGGELNELFAGAHGRTGALAPQQVA
;
A
#
# COMPACT_ATOMS: atom_id res chain seq x y z
N MET A 1 -10.79 24.67 20.55
CA MET A 1 -9.62 23.85 20.95
C MET A 1 -9.73 22.38 20.52
N GLY A 2 -10.91 21.81 20.26
CA GLY A 2 -11.01 20.41 19.78
C GLY A 2 -10.74 20.21 18.28
N ASP A 3 -11.02 21.22 17.46
CA ASP A 3 -10.89 21.14 16.00
C ASP A 3 -9.41 21.16 15.56
N GLU A 4 -8.59 22.02 16.16
CA GLU A 4 -7.14 22.08 15.89
C GLU A 4 -6.42 20.78 16.28
N ALA A 5 -6.74 20.21 17.44
CA ALA A 5 -6.14 18.94 17.88
C ALA A 5 -6.50 17.76 16.94
N LEU A 6 -7.74 17.71 16.45
CA LEU A 6 -8.16 16.71 15.46
C LEU A 6 -7.43 16.92 14.12
N THR A 7 -7.16 18.16 13.73
CA THR A 7 -6.38 18.44 12.51
C THR A 7 -4.90 18.10 12.64
N GLU A 8 -4.32 18.24 13.84
CA GLU A 8 -2.94 17.84 14.13
C GLU A 8 -2.78 16.32 14.10
N GLU A 9 -3.71 15.57 14.71
CA GLU A 9 -3.72 14.11 14.69
C GLU A 9 -3.84 13.58 13.27
N GLN A 10 -4.78 14.12 12.48
CA GLN A 10 -4.92 13.77 11.06
C GLN A 10 -3.70 14.18 10.22
N ALA A 11 -3.02 15.28 10.55
CA ALA A 11 -1.77 15.66 9.88
C ALA A 11 -0.64 14.67 10.22
N ALA A 12 -0.52 14.27 11.49
CA ALA A 12 0.44 13.29 11.94
C ALA A 12 0.20 11.91 11.31
N GLU A 13 -1.06 11.46 11.23
CA GLU A 13 -1.43 10.20 10.56
C GLU A 13 -1.07 10.21 9.08
N ARG A 14 -1.37 11.30 8.36
CA ARG A 14 -1.00 11.45 6.94
C ARG A 14 0.51 11.44 6.74
N LEU A 15 1.26 12.13 7.61
CA LEU A 15 2.72 12.15 7.53
C LEU A 15 3.31 10.78 7.85
N ALA A 16 2.82 10.09 8.89
CA ALA A 16 3.24 8.74 9.22
C ALA A 16 2.97 7.77 8.08
N HIS A 17 1.78 7.85 7.46
CA HIS A 17 1.44 7.05 6.29
C HIS A 17 2.38 7.32 5.12
N TYR A 18 2.67 8.58 4.82
CA TYR A 18 3.64 8.97 3.79
C TYR A 18 5.03 8.39 4.07
N LEU A 19 5.55 8.55 5.28
CA LEU A 19 6.89 8.05 5.64
C LEU A 19 6.97 6.53 5.57
N LEU A 20 5.92 5.81 5.96
CA LEU A 20 5.84 4.36 5.83
C LEU A 20 5.83 3.92 4.36
N LYS A 21 5.15 4.68 3.50
CA LYS A 21 5.14 4.46 2.04
C LYS A 21 6.55 4.59 1.46
N GLU A 22 7.26 5.67 1.78
CA GLU A 22 8.64 5.89 1.32
C GLU A 22 9.60 4.80 1.83
N ALA A 23 9.51 4.46 3.13
CA ALA A 23 10.30 3.39 3.71
C ALA A 23 10.05 2.02 3.04
N TYR A 24 8.79 1.75 2.64
CA TYR A 24 8.47 0.55 1.89
C TYR A 24 9.09 0.54 0.50
N HIS A 25 9.11 1.68 -0.22
CA HIS A 25 9.79 1.81 -1.50
C HIS A 25 11.29 1.55 -1.39
N ASP A 26 11.95 2.18 -0.41
CA ASP A 26 13.39 2.00 -0.17
C ASP A 26 13.72 0.55 0.16
N LEU A 27 12.94 -0.07 1.06
CA LEU A 27 13.10 -1.47 1.42
C LEU A 27 12.90 -2.38 0.19
N ALA A 28 11.89 -2.11 -0.63
CA ALA A 28 11.62 -2.90 -1.82
C ALA A 28 12.78 -2.82 -2.82
N ALA A 29 13.31 -1.61 -3.06
CA ALA A 29 14.46 -1.40 -3.93
C ALA A 29 15.70 -2.15 -3.43
N VAL A 30 16.00 -2.07 -2.13
CA VAL A 30 17.14 -2.78 -1.52
C VAL A 30 16.97 -4.29 -1.67
N LEU A 31 15.80 -4.83 -1.32
CA LEU A 31 15.53 -6.28 -1.40
C LEU A 31 15.62 -6.79 -2.83
N LEU A 32 15.06 -6.06 -3.80
CA LEU A 32 15.15 -6.42 -5.22
C LEU A 32 16.59 -6.42 -5.72
N SER A 33 17.40 -5.43 -5.32
CA SER A 33 18.81 -5.36 -5.71
C SER A 33 19.66 -6.47 -5.08
N ALA A 34 19.33 -6.90 -3.86
CA ALA A 34 20.05 -7.94 -3.14
C ALA A 34 19.68 -9.35 -3.64
N ASN A 35 18.39 -9.65 -3.79
CA ASN A 35 17.88 -10.92 -4.30
C ASN A 35 16.43 -10.79 -4.78
N ALA A 36 16.25 -10.56 -6.07
CA ALA A 36 14.93 -10.37 -6.68
C ALA A 36 13.94 -11.52 -6.40
N LYS A 37 14.38 -12.78 -6.49
CA LYS A 37 13.49 -13.95 -6.29
C LYS A 37 13.00 -14.08 -4.85
N ALA A 38 13.88 -13.85 -3.88
CA ALA A 38 13.50 -13.84 -2.47
C ALA A 38 12.60 -12.64 -2.15
N ALA A 39 12.89 -11.48 -2.75
CA ALA A 39 12.07 -10.27 -2.62
C ALA A 39 10.64 -10.49 -3.15
N GLU A 40 10.48 -11.07 -4.34
CA GLU A 40 9.17 -11.43 -4.91
C GLU A 40 8.34 -12.31 -3.97
N THR A 41 8.98 -13.31 -3.34
CA THR A 41 8.31 -14.19 -2.39
C THR A 41 7.84 -13.42 -1.15
N LEU A 42 8.69 -12.53 -0.64
CA LEU A 42 8.35 -11.68 0.50
C LEU A 42 7.23 -10.70 0.17
N PHE A 43 7.29 -10.05 -0.99
CA PHE A 43 6.27 -9.13 -1.47
C PHE A 43 4.91 -9.82 -1.63
N TYR A 44 4.90 -11.01 -2.24
CA TYR A 44 3.68 -11.80 -2.34
C TYR A 44 3.09 -12.15 -0.96
N ALA A 45 3.93 -12.52 0.02
CA ALA A 45 3.46 -12.81 1.37
C ALA A 45 2.85 -11.57 2.05
N VAL A 46 3.44 -10.39 1.87
CA VAL A 46 2.90 -9.12 2.36
C VAL A 46 1.57 -8.78 1.68
N GLU A 47 1.52 -8.82 0.34
CA GLU A 47 0.28 -8.59 -0.44
C GLU A 47 -0.85 -9.50 0.01
N LYS A 48 -0.57 -10.80 0.16
CA LYS A 48 -1.55 -11.79 0.59
C LYS A 48 -2.07 -11.48 1.99
N ARG A 49 -1.19 -11.22 2.95
CA ARG A 49 -1.58 -10.89 4.34
C ARG A 49 -2.44 -9.64 4.39
N THR A 50 -2.09 -8.62 3.62
CA THR A 50 -2.86 -7.38 3.49
C THR A 50 -4.25 -7.64 2.91
N ALA A 51 -4.34 -8.41 1.81
CA ALA A 51 -5.62 -8.77 1.20
C ALA A 51 -6.51 -9.56 2.17
N ASP A 52 -5.94 -10.49 2.93
CA ASP A 52 -6.67 -11.27 3.92
C ASP A 52 -7.16 -10.40 5.09
N ALA A 53 -6.36 -9.43 5.55
CA ALA A 53 -6.78 -8.46 6.56
C ALA A 53 -7.94 -7.58 6.08
N LEU A 54 -7.89 -7.09 4.83
CA LEU A 54 -8.99 -6.31 4.24
C LEU A 54 -10.27 -7.15 4.11
N ARG A 55 -10.15 -8.42 3.74
CA ARG A 55 -11.30 -9.35 3.71
C ARG A 55 -11.90 -9.55 5.09
N ALA A 56 -11.07 -9.70 6.14
CA ALA A 56 -11.54 -9.82 7.52
C ALA A 56 -12.30 -8.57 7.97
N ILE A 57 -11.76 -7.36 7.71
CA ILE A 57 -12.44 -6.08 7.99
C ILE A 57 -13.84 -6.04 7.37
N VAL A 58 -13.98 -6.49 6.11
CA VAL A 58 -15.28 -6.53 5.43
C VAL A 58 -16.20 -7.58 6.02
N ALA A 59 -15.69 -8.78 6.33
CA ALA A 59 -16.48 -9.88 6.87
C ALA A 59 -17.00 -9.56 8.28
N ASP A 60 -16.13 -9.01 9.13
CA ASP A 60 -16.41 -8.72 10.53
C ASP A 60 -17.12 -7.38 10.74
N ARG A 61 -17.22 -6.56 9.67
CA ARG A 61 -17.78 -5.19 9.69
C ARG A 61 -17.19 -4.35 10.82
N THR A 62 -15.86 -4.37 10.98
CA THR A 62 -15.16 -3.65 12.06
C THR A 62 -15.44 -2.14 12.04
N GLU A 63 -15.68 -1.60 10.84
CA GLU A 63 -16.05 -0.20 10.58
C GLU A 63 -17.58 -0.01 10.33
N GLY A 64 -18.39 -0.97 10.75
CA GLY A 64 -19.84 -0.98 10.54
C GLY A 64 -20.24 -1.06 9.07
N THR A 65 -21.19 -0.22 8.64
CA THR A 65 -21.69 -0.22 7.25
C THR A 65 -20.67 0.33 6.24
N ALA A 66 -19.63 1.02 6.72
CA ALA A 66 -18.60 1.61 5.89
C ALA A 66 -17.46 0.63 5.53
N SER A 67 -17.36 -0.53 6.18
CA SER A 67 -16.21 -1.45 6.04
C SER A 67 -15.90 -1.83 4.60
N THR A 68 -16.91 -2.12 3.78
CA THR A 68 -16.69 -2.43 2.36
C THR A 68 -16.13 -1.26 1.57
N ARG A 69 -16.59 -0.03 1.85
CA ARG A 69 -16.10 1.17 1.16
C ARG A 69 -14.66 1.47 1.59
N ILE A 70 -14.39 1.46 2.90
CA ILE A 70 -13.07 1.70 3.47
C ILE A 70 -12.07 0.67 2.95
N ALA A 71 -12.40 -0.62 3.02
CA ALA A 71 -11.52 -1.69 2.53
C ALA A 71 -11.24 -1.58 1.03
N ARG A 72 -12.21 -1.11 0.22
CA ARG A 72 -12.00 -0.86 -1.20
C ARG A 72 -11.05 0.32 -1.44
N THR A 73 -11.25 1.43 -0.74
CA THR A 73 -10.36 2.61 -0.85
C THR A 73 -8.94 2.25 -0.45
N VAL A 74 -8.76 1.67 0.73
CA VAL A 74 -7.45 1.23 1.24
C VAL A 74 -6.83 0.18 0.31
N GLY A 75 -7.61 -0.76 -0.19
CA GLY A 75 -7.14 -1.77 -1.14
C GLY A 75 -6.62 -1.16 -2.46
N GLY A 76 -7.24 -0.07 -2.93
CA GLY A 76 -6.77 0.68 -4.09
C GLY A 76 -5.41 1.34 -3.85
N GLU A 77 -5.29 2.08 -2.75
CA GLU A 77 -4.05 2.77 -2.36
C GLU A 77 -2.87 1.80 -2.16
N LEU A 78 -3.12 0.66 -1.51
CA LEU A 78 -2.09 -0.36 -1.30
C LEU A 78 -1.69 -1.05 -2.60
N ASN A 79 -2.63 -1.28 -3.52
CA ASN A 79 -2.31 -1.83 -4.84
C ASN A 79 -1.41 -0.88 -5.65
N GLU A 80 -1.68 0.43 -5.61
CA GLU A 80 -0.82 1.43 -6.24
C GLU A 80 0.58 1.47 -5.61
N LEU A 81 0.67 1.40 -4.28
CA LEU A 81 1.94 1.32 -3.57
C LEU A 81 2.76 0.09 -4.00
N PHE A 82 2.17 -1.10 -3.97
CA PHE A 82 2.85 -2.34 -4.35
C PHE A 82 3.29 -2.30 -5.81
N ALA A 83 2.44 -1.82 -6.72
CA ALA A 83 2.78 -1.70 -8.12
C ALA A 83 4.00 -0.78 -8.36
N GLY A 84 4.03 0.38 -7.70
CA GLY A 84 5.16 1.30 -7.78
C GLY A 84 6.43 0.77 -7.12
N ALA A 85 6.32 0.10 -5.97
CA ALA A 85 7.48 -0.37 -5.20
C ALA A 85 8.16 -1.58 -5.81
N HIS A 86 7.41 -2.50 -6.42
CA HIS A 86 7.98 -3.72 -6.98
C HIS A 86 8.45 -3.54 -8.43
N GLY A 87 8.41 -2.32 -8.95
CA GLY A 87 8.72 -2.07 -10.36
C GLY A 87 7.69 -2.68 -11.32
N ARG A 88 6.48 -3.02 -10.84
CA ARG A 88 5.32 -3.31 -11.71
C ARG A 88 4.70 -2.01 -12.21
N THR A 89 5.52 -1.01 -12.51
CA THR A 89 5.11 0.03 -13.44
C THR A 89 4.89 -0.69 -14.75
N GLY A 90 3.64 -0.70 -15.23
CA GLY A 90 3.24 -1.47 -16.38
C GLY A 90 4.24 -1.36 -17.52
N ALA A 91 4.30 -2.42 -18.32
CA ALA A 91 4.71 -2.34 -19.71
C ALA A 91 3.91 -1.22 -20.42
N LEU A 92 4.32 0.03 -20.23
CA LEU A 92 4.35 0.99 -21.31
C LEU A 92 5.46 0.46 -22.20
N ALA A 93 5.02 -0.31 -23.20
CA ALA A 93 5.85 -0.86 -24.25
C ALA A 93 6.87 0.20 -24.72
N PRO A 94 8.08 -0.22 -25.15
CA PRO A 94 8.96 0.71 -25.85
C PRO A 94 8.16 1.33 -26.99
N GLN A 95 8.07 2.67 -27.03
CA GLN A 95 7.68 3.37 -28.24
C GLN A 95 8.75 3.06 -29.29
N GLN A 96 8.55 1.96 -30.00
CA GLN A 96 9.10 1.74 -31.33
C GLN A 96 8.02 2.11 -32.33
N VAL A 97 8.11 3.32 -32.87
CA VAL A 97 7.65 3.74 -34.21
C VAL A 97 8.09 5.20 -34.38
N ALA A 98 8.81 5.64 -35.42
CA ALA A 98 9.33 5.00 -36.62
C ALA A 98 10.59 5.77 -37.07
#